data_AF-A0A537B4N4-F1
#
_entry.id   AF-A0A537B4N4-F1
#
_cell.length_a   1.000
_cell.length_b   1.000
_cell.length_c   1.000
_cell.angle_alpha   90.00
_cell.angle_beta   90.00
_cell.angle_gamma   90.00
#
_symmetry.space_group_name_H-M   'P 1'
#
loop_
_entity.id
_entity.type
_entity.pdbx_description
1 polymer ?
#
loop_
_entity_poly.entity_id
_entity_poly.type
_entity_poly.pdbx_seq_one_letter_code
_entity_poly.pdbx_strand_id
1 'polypeptide(L)'
;ADYEDGVARDPRIDALRATMRCIESKQYSRDYLDPKKRSIANQLQIFFRDGTATRKLAVEYPIGHRRRRHEGIPLLEEKFRRNLARRFPSEPREAILELCRVPKRLEGTPVSKFVDLFVI
;
A
#
# COMPACT_ATOMS: atom_id res chain seq x y z
N ALA A 1 9.34 12.02 -0.83
CA ALA A 1 9.67 10.89 -1.70
C ALA A 1 10.91 10.27 -1.10
N ASP A 2 10.83 9.03 -0.62
CA ASP A 2 11.85 8.46 0.27
C ASP A 2 12.93 7.68 -0.49
N TYR A 3 12.79 7.55 -1.81
CA TYR A 3 13.68 6.81 -2.70
C TYR A 3 14.66 7.70 -3.47
N GLU A 4 14.57 9.02 -3.31
CA GLU A 4 15.44 9.99 -3.99
C GLU A 4 16.79 10.12 -3.26
N ASP A 5 17.84 10.46 -4.01
CA ASP A 5 19.22 10.58 -3.50
C ASP A 5 19.32 11.47 -2.25
N GLY A 6 18.53 12.54 -2.18
CA GLY A 6 18.52 13.46 -1.05
C GLY A 6 18.15 12.77 0.28
N VAL A 7 17.17 11.86 0.26
CA VAL A 7 16.74 11.11 1.45
C VAL A 7 17.67 9.93 1.71
N ALA A 8 18.12 9.25 0.66
CA ALA A 8 19.01 8.09 0.76
C ALA A 8 20.38 8.41 1.39
N ARG A 9 20.80 9.69 1.38
CA ARG A 9 22.05 10.16 2.00
C ARG A 9 22.07 10.13 3.53
N ASP A 10 20.95 9.88 4.20
CA ASP A 10 20.95 9.77 5.67
C ASP A 10 21.77 8.55 6.13
N PRO A 11 22.91 8.75 6.82
CA PRO A 11 23.80 7.65 7.19
C PRO A 11 23.15 6.62 8.14
N ARG A 12 22.05 6.99 8.80
CA ARG A 12 21.30 6.07 9.68
C ARG A 12 20.61 4.95 8.89
N ILE A 13 20.24 5.20 7.63
CA ILE A 13 19.54 4.20 6.79
C ILE A 13 20.46 3.01 6.54
N ASP A 14 21.69 3.27 6.08
CA ASP A 14 22.64 2.21 5.78
C ASP A 14 23.18 1.54 7.05
N ALA A 15 23.39 2.30 8.11
CA ALA A 15 23.72 1.74 9.42
C ALA A 15 22.63 0.77 9.92
N LEU A 16 21.35 1.09 9.73
CA LEU A 16 20.25 0.20 10.09
C LEU A 16 20.15 -1.02 9.16
N ARG A 17 20.29 -0.83 7.84
CA ARG A 17 20.29 -1.94 6.86
C ARG A 17 21.38 -2.96 7.17
N ALA A 18 22.56 -2.50 7.60
CA ALA A 18 23.68 -3.36 7.95
C ALA A 18 23.42 -4.27 9.17
N THR A 19 22.43 -3.96 10.02
CA THR A 19 22.05 -4.81 11.16
C THR A 19 20.95 -5.83 10.82
N MET A 20 20.37 -5.77 9.62
CA MET A 20 19.26 -6.63 9.22
C MET A 20 19.75 -8.02 8.82
N ARG A 21 19.00 -9.05 9.27
CA ARG A 21 19.16 -10.43 8.81
C ARG A 21 17.85 -10.93 8.21
N CYS A 22 17.85 -11.22 6.92
CA CYS A 22 16.70 -11.79 6.22
C CYS A 22 16.82 -13.32 6.22
N ILE A 23 15.86 -14.00 6.84
CA ILE A 23 15.86 -15.46 6.99
C ILE A 23 14.58 -16.01 6.37
N GLU A 24 14.71 -17.04 5.54
CA GLU A 24 13.56 -17.69 4.92
C GLU A 24 12.74 -18.46 5.96
N SER A 25 11.42 -18.27 5.91
CA SER A 25 10.46 -19.22 6.48
C SER A 25 9.91 -20.11 5.36
N LYS A 26 10.30 -21.39 5.31
CA LYS A 26 9.78 -22.34 4.32
C LYS A 26 8.25 -22.43 4.34
N GLN A 27 7.62 -22.19 5.49
CA GLN A 27 6.16 -22.14 5.58
C GLN A 27 5.57 -20.92 4.86
N TYR A 28 6.21 -19.75 4.97
CA TYR A 28 5.78 -18.55 4.24
C TYR A 28 5.96 -18.74 2.73
N SER A 29 7.07 -19.35 2.30
CA SER A 29 7.30 -19.69 0.89
C SER A 29 6.22 -20.65 0.35
N ARG A 30 5.80 -21.65 1.12
CA ARG A 30 4.70 -22.56 0.74
C ARG A 30 3.36 -21.83 0.67
N ASP A 31 3.03 -21.03 1.68
CA ASP A 31 1.75 -20.31 1.75
C ASP A 31 1.61 -19.20 0.69
N TYR A 32 2.73 -18.69 0.19
CA TYR A 32 2.77 -17.82 -0.98
C TYR A 32 2.26 -18.53 -2.24
N LEU A 33 2.64 -19.80 -2.45
CA LEU A 33 2.26 -20.60 -3.62
C LEU A 33 0.89 -21.25 -3.49
N ASP A 34 0.36 -21.43 -2.27
CA ASP A 34 -0.98 -21.99 -2.06
C ASP A 34 -2.07 -21.07 -2.67
N PRO A 35 -2.81 -21.53 -3.71
CA PRO A 35 -3.84 -20.73 -4.37
C PRO A 35 -4.97 -20.27 -3.43
N LYS A 36 -5.20 -20.99 -2.33
CA LYS A 36 -6.21 -20.64 -1.32
C LYS A 36 -5.72 -19.53 -0.38
N LYS A 37 -4.40 -19.36 -0.23
CA LYS A 37 -3.78 -18.38 0.66
C LYS A 37 -3.25 -17.18 -0.11
N ARG A 38 -2.24 -17.41 -0.97
CA ARG A 38 -1.45 -16.37 -1.65
C ARG A 38 -0.93 -15.31 -0.67
N SER A 39 -0.41 -15.75 0.48
CA SER A 39 0.09 -14.82 1.50
C SER A 39 1.38 -14.14 1.01
N ILE A 40 1.68 -12.96 1.56
CA ILE A 40 2.94 -12.24 1.32
C ILE A 40 3.52 -11.93 2.70
N ALA A 41 3.78 -13.00 3.44
CA ALA A 41 4.05 -12.93 4.86
C ALA A 41 5.46 -12.42 5.15
N ASN A 42 5.55 -11.47 6.07
CA ASN A 42 6.81 -11.05 6.67
C ASN A 42 6.67 -10.99 8.19
N GLN A 43 7.78 -11.19 8.89
CA GLN A 43 7.84 -11.12 10.34
C GLN A 43 9.10 -10.36 10.78
N LEU A 44 8.94 -9.46 11.74
CA LEU A 44 10.02 -8.57 12.20
C LEU A 44 10.17 -8.62 13.72
N GLN A 45 11.43 -8.61 14.17
CA GLN A 45 11.83 -8.47 15.56
C GLN A 45 13.11 -7.64 15.64
N ILE A 46 13.16 -6.70 16.57
CA ILE A 46 14.33 -5.84 16.79
C ILE A 46 14.99 -6.27 18.10
N PHE A 47 16.31 -6.44 18.07
CA PHE A 47 17.15 -6.75 19.22
C PHE A 47 17.97 -5.50 19.57
N PHE A 48 17.99 -5.13 20.85
CA PHE A 48 18.68 -3.97 21.35
C PHE A 48 20.02 -4.35 21.99
N ARG A 49 20.93 -3.37 22.13
CA ARG A 49 22.27 -3.58 22.68
C ARG A 49 22.26 -3.94 24.17
N ASP A 50 21.21 -3.58 24.88
CA ASP A 50 20.99 -3.94 26.29
C ASP A 50 20.50 -5.40 26.46
N GLY A 51 20.37 -6.16 25.37
CA GLY A 51 19.91 -7.54 25.37
C GLY A 51 18.38 -7.68 25.31
N THR A 52 17.61 -6.60 25.39
CA THR A 52 16.15 -6.65 25.24
C THR A 52 15.74 -6.80 23.77
N ALA A 53 14.50 -7.20 23.51
CA ALA A 53 13.96 -7.32 22.17
C ALA A 53 12.48 -6.95 22.11
N THR A 54 12.03 -6.48 20.94
CA THR A 54 10.60 -6.32 20.69
C THR A 54 9.91 -7.69 20.63
N ARG A 55 8.59 -7.70 20.78
CA ARG A 55 7.81 -8.85 20.33
C ARG A 55 8.06 -9.10 18.85
N LYS A 56 7.97 -10.36 18.45
CA LYS A 56 8.07 -10.77 17.05
C LYS A 56 6.70 -10.55 16.40
N LEU A 57 6.60 -9.60 15.47
CA LEU A 57 5.34 -9.23 14.82
C LEU A 57 5.29 -9.80 13.41
N ALA A 58 4.30 -10.65 13.13
CA ALA A 58 4.04 -11.19 11.80
C ALA A 58 2.85 -10.48 11.15
N VAL A 59 2.98 -10.21 9.84
CA VAL A 59 1.87 -9.76 8.99
C VAL A 59 1.85 -10.69 7.78
N GLU A 60 0.83 -11.54 7.72
CA GLU A 60 0.70 -12.54 6.64
C GLU A 60 0.10 -11.98 5.36
N TYR A 61 -0.84 -11.04 5.51
CA TYR A 61 -1.58 -10.47 4.39
C TYR A 61 -1.39 -8.96 4.37
N PRO A 62 -0.80 -8.40 3.29
CA PRO A 62 -0.68 -6.96 3.16
C PRO A 62 -2.06 -6.32 3.06
N ILE A 63 -2.13 -5.03 3.36
CA ILE A 63 -3.40 -4.28 3.40
C ILE A 63 -4.17 -4.32 2.06
N GLY A 64 -3.46 -4.46 0.95
CA GLY A 64 -4.03 -4.60 -0.40
C GLY A 64 -4.51 -6.03 -0.74
N HIS A 65 -4.38 -7.01 0.16
CA HIS A 65 -4.80 -8.39 -0.10
C HIS A 65 -6.33 -8.57 -0.03
N ARG A 66 -6.90 -9.55 -0.76
CA ARG A 66 -8.35 -9.82 -0.78
C ARG A 66 -8.94 -10.04 0.62
N ARG A 67 -8.19 -10.72 1.49
CA ARG A 67 -8.61 -11.02 2.88
C ARG A 67 -8.76 -9.75 3.75
N ARG A 68 -8.19 -8.62 3.36
CA ARG A 68 -8.20 -7.35 4.12
C ARG A 68 -8.94 -6.24 3.39
N ARG A 69 -9.83 -6.56 2.44
CA ARG A 69 -10.58 -5.55 1.66
C ARG A 69 -11.37 -4.57 2.54
N HIS A 70 -11.97 -5.04 3.63
CA HIS A 70 -12.72 -4.19 4.55
C HIS A 70 -11.83 -3.11 5.22
N GLU A 71 -10.57 -3.43 5.53
CA GLU A 71 -9.58 -2.46 6.04
C GLU A 71 -8.94 -1.64 4.92
N GLY A 72 -8.73 -2.25 3.75
CA GLY A 72 -7.96 -1.68 2.64
C GLY A 72 -8.75 -0.71 1.75
N ILE A 73 -10.05 -0.91 1.54
CA ILE A 73 -10.87 -0.02 0.69
C ILE A 73 -10.90 1.42 1.21
N PRO A 74 -11.12 1.70 2.52
CA PRO A 74 -11.07 3.06 3.03
C PRO A 74 -9.72 3.76 2.74
N LEU A 75 -8.62 3.02 2.85
CA LEU A 75 -7.27 3.55 2.54
C LEU A 75 -7.05 3.75 1.04
N LEU A 76 -7.66 2.92 0.20
CA LEU A 76 -7.64 3.07 -1.25
C LEU A 76 -8.37 4.33 -1.69
N GLU A 77 -9.55 4.61 -1.11
CA GLU A 77 -10.31 5.82 -1.39
C GLU A 77 -9.57 7.08 -0.92
N GLU A 78 -8.96 7.03 0.25
CA GLU A 78 -8.11 8.11 0.77
C GLU A 78 -6.92 8.37 -0.17
N LYS A 79 -6.24 7.31 -0.61
CA LYS A 79 -5.16 7.39 -1.60
C LYS A 79 -5.65 8.01 -2.91
N PHE A 80 -6.82 7.60 -3.40
CA PHE A 80 -7.39 8.12 -4.64
C PHE A 80 -7.66 9.63 -4.53
N ARG A 81 -8.33 10.08 -3.46
CA ARG A 81 -8.59 11.49 -3.19
C ARG A 81 -7.31 12.32 -3.13
N ARG A 82 -6.31 11.86 -2.37
CA ARG A 82 -5.01 12.53 -2.24
C ARG A 82 -4.30 12.66 -3.58
N ASN A 83 -4.37 11.63 -4.43
CA ASN A 83 -3.72 11.64 -5.73
C ASN A 83 -4.43 12.57 -6.71
N LEU A 84 -5.77 12.60 -6.73
CA LEU A 84 -6.52 13.56 -7.55
C LEU A 84 -6.20 15.01 -7.15
N ALA A 85 -6.13 15.29 -5.84
CA ALA A 85 -5.82 16.62 -5.32
C ALA A 85 -4.43 17.14 -5.72
N ARG A 86 -3.50 16.27 -6.18
CA ARG A 86 -2.19 16.70 -6.69
C ARG A 86 -2.25 17.24 -8.12
N ARG A 87 -3.32 16.94 -8.87
CA ARG A 87 -3.39 17.24 -10.30
C ARG A 87 -4.60 18.09 -10.68
N PHE A 88 -5.74 17.91 -10.01
CA PHE A 88 -7.00 18.56 -10.34
C PHE A 88 -7.41 19.62 -9.30
N PRO A 89 -8.01 20.74 -9.74
CA PRO A 89 -8.68 21.67 -8.83
C PRO A 89 -9.92 21.02 -8.19
N SER A 90 -10.51 21.70 -7.21
CA SER A 90 -11.57 21.13 -6.37
C SER A 90 -12.78 20.62 -7.16
N GLU A 91 -13.30 21.41 -8.10
CA GLU A 91 -14.53 21.07 -8.84
C GLU A 91 -14.41 19.78 -9.68
N PRO A 92 -13.44 19.64 -10.61
CA PRO A 92 -13.25 18.39 -11.36
C PRO A 92 -12.96 17.19 -10.45
N ARG A 93 -12.18 17.39 -9.38
CA ARG A 93 -11.85 16.33 -8.42
C ARG A 93 -13.10 15.75 -7.75
N GLU A 94 -14.01 16.59 -7.25
CA GLU A 94 -15.21 16.10 -6.57
C GLU A 94 -16.15 15.36 -7.54
N ALA A 95 -16.29 15.86 -8.78
CA ALA A 95 -17.09 15.19 -9.81
C ALA A 95 -16.56 13.75 -10.12
N ILE A 96 -15.24 13.59 -10.23
CA ILE A 96 -14.59 12.29 -10.41
C ILE A 96 -14.88 11.38 -9.19
N LEU A 97 -14.67 11.89 -7.98
CA LEU A 97 -14.86 11.12 -6.74
C LEU A 97 -16.31 10.65 -6.58
N GLU A 98 -17.28 11.51 -6.82
CA GLU A 98 -18.70 11.17 -6.74
C GLU A 98 -19.10 10.11 -7.75
N LEU A 99 -18.59 10.21 -8.98
CA LEU A 99 -18.87 9.21 -10.02
C LEU A 99 -18.31 7.84 -9.64
N CYS A 100 -17.05 7.78 -9.22
CA CYS A 100 -16.37 6.54 -8.86
C CYS A 100 -16.96 5.86 -7.60
N ARG A 101 -17.72 6.57 -6.77
CA ARG A 101 -18.40 6.02 -5.58
C ARG A 101 -19.71 5.29 -5.87
N VAL A 102 -20.28 5.47 -7.07
CA VAL A 102 -21.59 4.89 -7.42
C VAL A 102 -21.41 3.91 -8.57
N PRO A 103 -21.20 2.60 -8.30
CA PRO A 103 -20.87 1.61 -9.32
C PRO A 103 -21.82 1.61 -10.52
N LYS A 104 -23.14 1.60 -10.27
CA LYS A 104 -24.15 1.63 -11.34
C LYS A 104 -24.06 2.88 -12.23
N ARG A 105 -23.73 4.04 -11.65
CA ARG A 105 -23.59 5.30 -12.40
C ARG A 105 -22.32 5.26 -13.24
N LEU A 106 -21.22 4.76 -12.66
CA LEU A 106 -19.95 4.60 -13.37
C LEU A 106 -20.08 3.61 -14.54
N GLU A 107 -20.69 2.44 -14.31
CA GLU A 107 -20.92 1.41 -15.34
C GLU A 107 -21.78 1.90 -16.51
N GLY A 108 -22.74 2.79 -16.25
CA GLY A 108 -23.57 3.41 -17.27
C GLY A 108 -22.96 4.63 -17.97
N THR A 109 -21.79 5.11 -17.55
CA THR A 109 -21.16 6.30 -18.12
C THR A 109 -20.43 5.95 -19.42
N PRO A 110 -20.69 6.64 -20.55
CA PRO A 110 -19.91 6.43 -21.76
C PRO A 110 -18.42 6.65 -21.51
N VAL A 111 -17.58 5.77 -22.06
CA VAL A 111 -16.13 5.81 -21.82
C VAL A 111 -15.53 7.18 -22.16
N SER A 112 -15.95 7.80 -23.27
CA SER A 112 -15.52 9.16 -23.64
C SER A 112 -15.84 10.17 -22.54
N LYS A 113 -17.06 10.15 -22.01
CA LYS A 113 -17.49 11.04 -20.92
C LYS A 113 -16.74 10.80 -19.62
N PHE A 114 -16.36 9.57 -19.31
CA PHE A 114 -15.52 9.28 -18.16
C PHE A 114 -14.11 9.84 -18.34
N VAL A 115 -13.49 9.64 -19.51
CA VAL A 115 -12.14 10.12 -19.81
C VAL A 115 -12.09 11.66 -19.85
N ASP A 116 -13.13 12.30 -20.37
CA ASP A 116 -13.25 13.77 -20.41
C ASP A 116 -13.12 14.41 -19.01
N LEU A 117 -13.53 13.71 -17.94
CA LEU A 117 -13.38 14.20 -16.55
C LEU A 117 -11.92 14.36 -16.11
N PHE A 118 -10.98 13.67 -16.76
CA PHE A 118 -9.55 13.66 -16.41
C PHE A 118 -8.70 14.57 -17.30
N VAL A 119 -9.33 15.33 -18.19
CA VAL A 119 -8.66 16.36 -18.98
C VAL A 119 -8.57 17.65 -18.16
N ILE A 120 -7.45 18.36 -18.28
CA ILE A 120 -7.19 19.66 -17.63
C ILE A 120 -7.01 20.71 -18.72
#